data_AF-A0A367A5X3-F1
#
_entry.id   AF-A0A367A5X3-F1
#
_cell.length_a   1.000
_cell.length_b   1.000
_cell.length_c   1.000
_cell.angle_alpha   90.00
_cell.angle_beta   90.00
_cell.angle_gamma   90.00
#
_symmetry.space_group_name_H-M   'P 1'
#
loop_
_entity.id
_entity.type
_entity.pdbx_description
1 polymer ?
#
loop_
_entity_poly.entity_id
_entity_poly.type
_entity_poly.pdbx_seq_one_letter_code
_entity_poly.pdbx_strand_id
1 'polypeptide(L)'
;MLPLVATLIVVSLVVAVLAPLAAFAVAGRRFWASVGTEAPAGLLQRHGLEAGDTLGVQRAMARGRRAESDRLRPAVVEWARTTLEATAEQERRHPRRRAVALGLTLLGGVALVFAVLLALTDGGAGAGFWLVVVLSLGLLVNLVLLPRLVRRNLGRAVELNA
;
A
#
# COMPACT_ATOMS: atom_id res chain seq x y z
N MET A 1 -8.93 -40.61 -3.77
CA MET A 1 -8.77 -39.40 -2.93
C MET A 1 -7.63 -38.47 -3.38
N LEU A 2 -6.56 -38.97 -4.03
CA LEU A 2 -5.49 -38.17 -4.66
C LEU A 2 -5.91 -37.02 -5.62
N PRO A 3 -6.93 -37.14 -6.50
CA PRO A 3 -7.24 -36.07 -7.45
C PRO A 3 -7.84 -34.82 -6.78
N LEU A 4 -8.51 -34.98 -5.63
CA LEU A 4 -9.11 -33.86 -4.91
C LEU A 4 -8.04 -32.98 -4.26
N VAL A 5 -7.04 -33.60 -3.64
CA VAL A 5 -5.90 -32.91 -3.01
C VAL A 5 -5.07 -32.17 -4.06
N ALA A 6 -4.77 -32.82 -5.19
CA ALA A 6 -4.06 -32.18 -6.30
C ALA A 6 -4.83 -30.97 -6.87
N THR A 7 -6.16 -31.10 -7.01
CA THR A 7 -7.01 -29.99 -7.48
C THR A 7 -7.01 -28.83 -6.50
N LEU A 8 -7.10 -29.09 -5.20
CA LEU A 8 -7.03 -28.07 -4.16
C LEU A 8 -5.67 -27.36 -4.13
N ILE A 9 -4.57 -28.08 -4.31
CA ILE A 9 -3.23 -27.49 -4.42
C ILE A 9 -3.15 -26.57 -5.64
N VAL A 10 -3.61 -27.02 -6.82
CA VAL A 10 -3.58 -26.22 -8.05
C VAL A 10 -4.45 -24.97 -7.92
N VAL A 11 -5.68 -25.09 -7.39
CA VAL A 11 -6.56 -23.94 -7.13
C VAL A 11 -5.90 -22.97 -6.14
N SER A 12 -5.29 -23.50 -5.07
CA SER A 12 -4.57 -22.67 -4.09
C SER A 12 -3.40 -21.93 -4.72
N LEU A 13 -2.66 -22.57 -5.63
CA LEU A 13 -1.51 -21.98 -6.31
C LEU A 13 -1.94 -20.91 -7.33
N VAL A 14 -3.00 -21.21 -8.09
CA VAL A 14 -3.60 -20.26 -9.05
C VAL A 14 -4.14 -19.05 -8.32
N VAL A 15 -4.86 -19.24 -7.21
CA VAL A 15 -5.32 -18.14 -6.36
C VAL A 15 -4.14 -17.37 -5.76
N ALA A 16 -3.13 -18.08 -5.25
CA ALA A 16 -1.95 -17.47 -4.67
C ALA A 16 -1.17 -16.60 -5.67
N VAL A 17 -1.16 -16.94 -6.96
CA VAL A 17 -0.46 -16.16 -8.01
C VAL A 17 -1.35 -15.09 -8.64
N LEU A 18 -2.60 -15.41 -8.95
CA LEU A 18 -3.52 -14.47 -9.60
C LEU A 18 -4.04 -13.40 -8.65
N ALA A 19 -4.19 -13.68 -7.35
CA ALA A 19 -4.67 -12.68 -6.39
C ALA A 19 -3.66 -11.51 -6.18
N PRO A 20 -2.34 -11.74 -6.04
CA PRO A 20 -1.33 -10.67 -6.02
C PRO A 20 -1.26 -9.90 -7.33
N LEU A 21 -1.34 -10.58 -8.48
CA LEU A 21 -1.35 -9.92 -9.78
C LEU A 21 -2.60 -9.06 -9.95
N ALA A 22 -3.77 -9.55 -9.54
CA ALA A 22 -5.00 -8.79 -9.52
C ALA A 22 -4.94 -7.64 -8.51
N ALA A 23 -4.36 -7.84 -7.32
CA ALA A 23 -4.15 -6.78 -6.33
C ALA A 23 -3.23 -5.68 -6.88
N PHE A 24 -2.15 -6.06 -7.56
CA PHE A 24 -1.24 -5.12 -8.21
C PHE A 24 -1.90 -4.38 -9.38
N ALA A 25 -2.76 -5.05 -10.16
CA ALA A 25 -3.51 -4.42 -11.23
C ALA A 25 -4.61 -3.46 -10.72
N VAL A 26 -5.31 -3.84 -9.64
CA VAL A 26 -6.46 -3.09 -9.10
C VAL A 26 -6.03 -1.95 -8.17
N ALA A 27 -4.99 -2.17 -7.35
CA ALA A 27 -4.52 -1.21 -6.35
C ALA A 27 -3.16 -0.58 -6.68
N GLY A 28 -2.33 -1.25 -7.48
CA GLY A 28 -0.89 -0.96 -7.62
C GLY A 28 -0.55 0.26 -8.47
N ARG A 29 -0.91 0.27 -9.76
CA ARG A 29 -0.16 1.12 -10.70
C ARG A 29 -0.40 2.62 -10.58
N ARG A 30 -1.65 3.09 -10.50
CA ARG A 30 -1.95 4.53 -10.53
C ARG A 30 -1.97 5.19 -9.16
N PHE A 31 -2.44 4.48 -8.13
CA PHE A 31 -2.49 5.04 -6.77
C PHE A 31 -1.08 5.23 -6.20
N TRP A 32 -0.23 4.19 -6.24
CA TRP A 32 1.14 4.29 -5.74
C TRP A 32 2.06 5.14 -6.62
N ALA A 33 1.80 5.23 -7.93
CA ALA A 33 2.58 6.10 -8.80
C ALA A 33 2.29 7.60 -8.61
N SER A 34 1.15 7.96 -8.01
CA SER A 34 0.73 9.37 -7.83
C SER A 34 0.83 9.87 -6.39
N VAL A 35 0.80 8.98 -5.40
CA VAL A 35 0.84 9.37 -3.99
C VAL A 35 2.24 9.84 -3.61
N GLY A 36 2.37 11.15 -3.41
CA GLY A 36 3.58 11.80 -2.91
C GLY A 36 4.74 11.88 -3.92
N THR A 37 4.52 11.55 -5.18
CA THR A 37 5.49 11.70 -6.29
C THR A 37 5.30 13.01 -7.03
N GLU A 38 4.05 13.44 -7.21
CA GLU A 38 3.72 14.71 -7.87
C GLU A 38 3.34 15.76 -6.84
N ALA A 39 4.15 16.82 -6.77
CA ALA A 39 3.81 18.01 -6.01
C ALA A 39 2.60 18.72 -6.66
N PRO A 40 1.70 19.34 -5.87
CA PRO A 40 0.64 20.16 -6.42
C PRO A 40 1.21 21.19 -7.41
N ALA A 41 0.53 21.38 -8.54
CA ALA A 41 0.99 22.32 -9.56
C ALA A 41 1.25 23.70 -8.93
N GLY A 42 2.44 24.26 -9.13
CA GLY A 42 2.83 25.55 -8.57
C GLY A 42 3.10 25.57 -7.06
N LEU A 43 3.18 24.42 -6.36
CA LEU A 43 3.48 24.35 -4.92
C LEU A 43 4.73 25.16 -4.56
N LEU A 44 5.82 24.92 -5.27
CA LEU A 44 7.09 25.60 -5.01
C LEU A 44 6.97 27.11 -5.22
N GLN A 45 6.32 27.53 -6.31
CA GLN A 45 6.13 28.94 -6.62
C GLN A 45 5.27 29.67 -5.57
N ARG A 46 4.20 29.04 -5.08
CA ARG A 46 3.34 29.60 -4.01
C ARG A 46 4.08 29.79 -2.70
N HIS A 47 5.02 28.92 -2.38
CA HIS A 47 5.81 28.94 -1.14
C HIS A 47 7.19 29.57 -1.31
N GLY A 48 7.51 30.15 -2.48
CA GLY A 48 8.82 30.74 -2.77
C GLY A 48 9.98 29.75 -2.65
N LEU A 49 9.74 28.47 -2.93
CA LEU A 49 10.71 27.39 -2.83
C LEU A 49 11.41 27.11 -4.16
N GLU A 50 12.64 26.62 -4.08
CA GLU A 50 13.43 26.24 -5.23
C GLU A 50 13.19 24.76 -5.60
N ALA A 51 13.58 24.37 -6.83
CA ALA A 51 13.47 22.98 -7.27
C ALA A 51 14.19 22.00 -6.31
N GLY A 52 15.31 22.42 -5.72
CA GLY A 52 16.09 21.63 -4.75
C GLY A 52 15.35 21.35 -3.44
N ASP A 53 14.40 22.21 -3.05
CA ASP A 53 13.65 22.06 -1.80
C ASP A 53 12.59 20.95 -1.87
N THR A 54 12.17 20.57 -3.09
CA THR A 54 11.11 19.56 -3.33
C THR A 54 11.38 18.25 -2.62
N LEU A 55 12.64 17.76 -2.66
CA LEU A 55 13.03 16.51 -2.01
C LEU A 55 12.96 16.62 -0.48
N GLY A 56 13.26 17.80 0.08
CA GLY A 56 13.12 18.06 1.51
C GLY A 56 11.67 17.98 1.95
N VAL A 57 10.79 18.66 1.21
CA VAL A 57 9.32 18.63 1.45
C VAL A 57 8.80 17.20 1.31
N GLN A 58 9.14 16.49 0.23
CA GLN A 58 8.70 15.13 -0.03
C GLN A 58 9.15 14.15 1.07
N ARG A 59 10.41 14.23 1.51
CA ARG A 59 10.93 13.35 2.58
C ARG A 59 10.26 13.60 3.92
N ALA A 60 10.04 14.86 4.28
CA ALA A 60 9.36 15.23 5.52
C ALA A 60 7.92 14.70 5.51
N MET A 61 7.20 14.92 4.40
CA MET A 61 5.84 14.42 4.19
C MET A 61 5.77 12.89 4.23
N ALA A 62 6.56 12.19 3.40
CA ALA A 62 6.48 10.74 3.23
C ALA A 62 6.80 9.97 4.52
N ARG A 63 7.68 10.54 5.37
CA ARG A 63 8.09 9.93 6.65
C ARG A 63 7.29 10.43 7.85
N GLY A 64 6.38 11.38 7.67
CA GLY A 64 5.64 11.99 8.77
C GLY A 64 6.56 12.67 9.78
N ARG A 65 7.55 13.40 9.28
CA ARG A 65 8.55 14.11 10.09
C ARG A 65 8.40 15.62 9.93
N ARG A 66 8.91 16.36 10.92
CA ARG A 66 9.11 17.79 10.81
C ARG A 66 10.17 18.09 9.75
N ALA A 67 9.94 19.11 8.93
CA ALA A 67 10.89 19.58 7.94
C ALA A 67 12.12 20.19 8.63
N GLU A 68 13.29 20.02 7.99
CA GLU A 68 14.57 20.49 8.54
C GLU A 68 14.65 22.02 8.58
N SER A 69 13.94 22.71 7.68
CA SER A 69 13.88 24.17 7.62
C SER A 69 12.45 24.65 7.80
N ASP A 70 12.26 25.70 8.61
CA ASP A 70 10.94 26.27 8.87
C ASP A 70 10.26 26.78 7.60
N ARG A 71 11.03 27.23 6.59
CA ARG A 71 10.50 27.68 5.29
C ARG A 71 9.77 26.58 4.51
N LEU A 72 10.13 25.31 4.74
CA LEU A 72 9.56 24.16 4.03
C LEU A 72 8.25 23.68 4.65
N ARG A 73 8.00 24.02 5.91
CA ARG A 73 6.88 23.48 6.69
C ARG A 73 5.52 23.79 6.05
N PRO A 74 5.22 25.02 5.58
CA PRO A 74 3.93 25.31 4.96
C PRO A 74 3.68 24.46 3.69
N ALA A 75 4.72 24.26 2.87
CA ALA A 75 4.65 23.41 1.69
C ALA A 75 4.44 21.92 2.04
N VAL A 76 5.05 21.43 3.13
CA VAL A 76 4.81 20.07 3.64
C VAL A 76 3.35 19.89 4.03
N VAL A 77 2.78 20.86 4.76
CA VAL A 77 1.38 20.80 5.20
C VAL A 77 0.43 20.82 4.00
N GLU A 78 0.64 21.71 3.04
CA GLU A 78 -0.22 21.81 1.84
C GLU A 78 -0.18 20.53 1.01
N TRP A 79 1.03 20.02 0.70
CA TRP A 79 1.16 18.79 -0.08
C TRP A 79 0.56 17.59 0.66
N ALA A 80 0.79 17.47 1.98
CA ALA A 80 0.23 16.39 2.77
C ALA A 80 -1.31 16.42 2.79
N ARG A 81 -1.92 17.60 2.98
CA ARG A 81 -3.39 17.77 2.95
C ARG A 81 -3.97 17.45 1.59
N THR A 82 -3.38 18.00 0.52
CA THR A 82 -3.83 17.74 -0.86
C THR A 82 -3.77 16.25 -1.17
N THR A 83 -2.73 15.56 -0.73
CA THR A 83 -2.58 14.11 -0.92
C THR A 83 -3.63 13.31 -0.13
N LEU A 84 -3.94 13.72 1.11
CA LEU A 84 -5.00 13.11 1.91
C LEU A 84 -6.38 13.30 1.29
N GLU A 85 -6.68 14.51 0.81
CA GLU A 85 -7.94 14.84 0.15
C GLU A 85 -8.10 14.07 -1.17
N ALA A 86 -7.08 14.04 -2.02
CA ALA A 86 -7.08 13.26 -3.26
C ALA A 86 -7.29 11.76 -2.98
N THR A 87 -6.66 11.23 -1.93
CA THR A 87 -6.84 9.84 -1.51
C THR A 87 -8.28 9.59 -1.03
N ALA A 88 -8.84 10.48 -0.22
CA ALA A 88 -10.21 10.36 0.28
C ALA A 88 -11.24 10.44 -0.85
N GLU A 89 -11.03 11.35 -1.80
CA GLU A 89 -11.90 11.51 -2.97
C GLU A 89 -11.84 10.28 -3.89
N GLN A 90 -10.65 9.73 -4.11
CA GLN A 90 -10.49 8.52 -4.91
C GLN A 90 -11.19 7.30 -4.27
N GLU A 91 -11.18 7.20 -2.94
CA GLU A 91 -11.94 6.16 -2.23
C GLU A 91 -13.45 6.34 -2.36
N ARG A 92 -13.94 7.58 -2.32
CA ARG A 92 -15.37 7.89 -2.52
C ARG A 92 -15.84 7.55 -3.92
N ARG A 93 -15.03 7.85 -4.95
CA ARG A 93 -15.37 7.60 -6.36
C ARG A 93 -15.35 6.13 -6.75
N HIS A 94 -14.61 5.28 -6.03
CA HIS A 94 -14.40 3.88 -6.42
C HIS A 94 -14.73 2.87 -5.31
N PRO A 95 -16.00 2.77 -4.86
CA PRO A 95 -16.40 1.82 -3.82
C PRO A 95 -16.16 0.37 -4.23
N ARG A 96 -16.30 0.05 -5.53
CA ARG A 96 -15.98 -1.29 -6.07
C ARG A 96 -14.51 -1.67 -5.86
N ARG A 97 -13.57 -0.73 -6.00
CA ARG A 97 -12.14 -1.02 -5.76
C ARG A 97 -11.88 -1.35 -4.30
N ARG A 98 -12.56 -0.67 -3.37
CA ARG A 98 -12.48 -0.98 -1.94
C ARG A 98 -13.01 -2.38 -1.64
N ALA A 99 -14.15 -2.75 -2.21
CA ALA A 99 -14.72 -4.09 -2.05
C ALA A 99 -13.78 -5.17 -2.60
N VAL A 100 -13.20 -4.96 -3.79
CA VAL A 100 -12.23 -5.89 -4.39
C VAL A 100 -10.96 -5.99 -3.53
N ALA A 101 -10.42 -4.87 -3.06
CA ALA A 101 -9.25 -4.88 -2.18
C ALA A 101 -9.53 -5.63 -0.86
N LEU A 102 -10.72 -5.46 -0.27
CA LEU A 102 -11.15 -6.21 0.91
C LEU A 102 -11.27 -7.70 0.61
N GLY A 103 -11.90 -8.08 -0.50
CA GLY A 103 -12.03 -9.48 -0.92
C GLY A 103 -10.66 -10.15 -1.13
N LEU A 104 -9.73 -9.48 -1.82
CA LEU A 104 -8.37 -9.95 -2.00
C LEU A 104 -7.61 -10.06 -0.68
N THR A 105 -7.79 -9.10 0.23
CA THR A 105 -7.19 -9.11 1.58
C THR A 105 -7.67 -10.31 2.39
N LEU A 106 -8.99 -10.56 2.40
CA LEU A 106 -9.57 -11.72 3.09
C LEU A 106 -9.06 -13.02 2.49
N LEU A 107 -9.03 -13.12 1.16
CA LEU A 107 -8.54 -14.29 0.45
C LEU A 107 -7.06 -14.57 0.76
N GLY A 108 -6.20 -13.55 0.75
CA GLY A 108 -4.80 -13.68 1.14
C GLY A 108 -4.63 -14.07 2.62
N GLY A 109 -5.46 -13.54 3.52
CA GLY A 109 -5.47 -13.94 4.93
C GLY A 109 -5.85 -15.41 5.12
N VAL A 110 -6.90 -15.87 4.44
CA VAL A 110 -7.33 -17.27 4.47
C VAL A 110 -6.24 -18.19 3.89
N ALA A 111 -5.65 -17.82 2.76
CA ALA A 111 -4.57 -18.58 2.14
C ALA A 111 -3.35 -18.70 3.08
N LEU A 112 -3.00 -17.62 3.79
CA LEU A 112 -1.92 -17.64 4.77
C LEU A 112 -2.23 -18.57 5.96
N VAL A 113 -3.45 -18.53 6.50
CA VAL A 113 -3.87 -19.44 7.59
C VAL A 113 -3.79 -20.90 7.13
N PHE A 114 -4.31 -21.22 5.94
CA PHE A 114 -4.22 -22.56 5.37
C PHE A 114 -2.77 -23.01 5.18
N ALA A 115 -1.89 -22.15 4.67
CA ALA A 115 -0.48 -22.46 4.51
C ALA A 115 0.19 -22.78 5.85
N VAL A 116 -0.11 -22.01 6.91
CA VAL A 116 0.40 -22.26 8.26
C VAL A 116 -0.12 -23.59 8.81
N LEU A 117 -1.41 -23.87 8.68
CA LEU A 117 -1.99 -25.14 9.14
C LEU A 117 -1.35 -26.34 8.45
N LEU A 118 -1.17 -26.29 7.13
CA LEU A 118 -0.50 -27.35 6.36
C LEU A 118 0.97 -27.53 6.78
N ALA A 119 1.69 -26.43 7.04
CA ALA A 119 3.06 -26.51 7.52
C ALA A 119 3.18 -27.17 8.90
N LEU A 120 2.17 -26.97 9.77
CA LEU A 120 2.13 -27.60 11.09
C LEU A 120 1.76 -29.09 11.02
N THR A 121 0.93 -29.51 10.06
CA THR A 121 0.49 -30.91 9.94
C THR A 121 1.44 -31.80 9.15
N ASP A 122 2.03 -31.28 8.07
CA ASP A 122 2.84 -32.08 7.13
C ASP A 122 4.35 -31.99 7.42
N GLY A 123 4.75 -31.25 8.46
CA GLY A 123 6.12 -31.19 8.96
C GLY A 123 7.16 -30.58 8.01
N GLY A 124 6.73 -29.97 6.90
CA GLY A 124 7.62 -29.51 5.83
C GLY A 124 7.23 -28.18 5.22
N ALA A 125 8.09 -27.17 5.38
CA ALA A 125 8.01 -25.89 4.67
C ALA A 125 8.64 -26.02 3.27
N GLY A 126 7.93 -26.69 2.35
CA GLY A 126 8.35 -26.80 0.94
C GLY A 126 8.28 -25.46 0.18
N ALA A 127 8.82 -25.42 -1.05
CA ALA A 127 8.82 -24.21 -1.87
C ALA A 127 7.42 -23.61 -2.12
N GLY A 128 6.39 -24.46 -2.24
CA GLY A 128 5.00 -24.03 -2.40
C GLY A 128 4.45 -23.29 -1.18
N PHE A 129 4.85 -23.69 0.04
CA PHE A 129 4.48 -22.98 1.28
C PHE A 129 5.07 -21.57 1.29
N TRP A 130 6.37 -21.44 1.03
CA TRP A 130 7.04 -20.14 1.02
C TRP A 130 6.49 -19.21 -0.06
N LEU A 131 6.13 -19.75 -1.22
CA LEU A 131 5.47 -18.98 -2.28
C LEU A 131 4.15 -18.38 -1.78
N VAL A 132 3.28 -19.19 -1.16
CA VAL A 132 2.00 -18.72 -0.62
C VAL A 132 2.21 -17.68 0.48
N VAL A 133 3.17 -17.89 1.38
CA VAL A 133 3.50 -16.95 2.44
C VAL A 133 3.96 -15.61 1.87
N VAL A 134 4.93 -15.61 0.95
CA VAL A 134 5.48 -14.38 0.36
C VAL A 134 4.40 -13.62 -0.40
N LEU A 135 3.57 -14.31 -1.19
CA LEU A 135 2.50 -13.69 -1.98
C LEU A 135 1.39 -13.13 -1.09
N SER A 136 0.96 -13.88 -0.07
CA SER A 136 -0.06 -13.43 0.87
C SER A 136 0.43 -12.26 1.71
N LEU A 137 1.68 -12.32 2.20
CA LEU A 137 2.29 -11.24 2.96
C LEU A 137 2.47 -9.99 2.11
N GLY A 138 2.96 -10.12 0.87
CA GLY A 138 3.10 -9.02 -0.06
C GLY A 138 1.76 -8.35 -0.37
N LEU A 139 0.70 -9.14 -0.52
CA LEU A 139 -0.66 -8.65 -0.72
C LEU A 139 -1.19 -7.89 0.51
N LEU A 140 -0.99 -8.42 1.72
CA LEU A 140 -1.37 -7.74 2.97
C LEU A 140 -0.58 -6.44 3.17
N VAL A 141 0.72 -6.45 2.92
CA VAL A 141 1.57 -5.26 3.03
C VAL A 141 1.08 -4.18 2.06
N ASN A 142 0.80 -4.55 0.81
CA ASN A 142 0.43 -3.59 -0.23
C ASN A 142 -1.01 -3.04 -0.07
N LEU A 143 -1.98 -3.90 0.28
CA LEU A 143 -3.38 -3.50 0.37
C LEU A 143 -3.76 -2.90 1.73
N VAL A 144 -3.03 -3.23 2.80
CA VAL A 144 -3.42 -2.88 4.17
C VAL A 144 -2.36 -2.04 4.86
N LEU A 145 -1.12 -2.52 4.91
CA LEU A 145 -0.09 -1.88 5.72
C LEU A 145 0.36 -0.56 5.12
N LEU A 146 0.76 -0.54 3.84
CA LEU A 146 1.27 0.65 3.19
C LEU A 146 0.24 1.80 3.17
N PRO A 147 -1.05 1.60 2.79
CA PRO A 147 -2.02 2.71 2.78
C PRO A 147 -2.22 3.32 4.17
N ARG A 148 -2.22 2.47 5.21
CA ARG A 148 -2.33 2.93 6.60
C ARG A 148 -1.10 3.70 7.05
N LEU A 149 0.10 3.21 6.71
CA LEU A 149 1.35 3.90 7.03
C LEU A 149 1.44 5.25 6.32
N VAL A 150 1.08 5.33 5.04
CA VAL A 150 1.04 6.59 4.30
C VAL A 150 0.09 7.58 4.95
N ARG A 151 -1.17 7.18 5.23
CA ARG A 151 -2.14 8.07 5.90
C ARG A 151 -1.65 8.57 7.24
N ARG A 152 -1.07 7.67 8.05
CA ARG A 152 -0.50 8.02 9.35
C ARG A 152 0.66 8.99 9.21
N ASN A 153 1.54 8.78 8.24
CA ASN A 153 2.68 9.66 7.99
C ASN A 153 2.23 11.03 7.47
N LEU A 154 1.27 11.09 6.56
CA LEU A 154 0.68 12.35 6.08
C LEU A 154 0.02 13.12 7.22
N GLY A 155 -0.77 12.45 8.07
CA GLY A 155 -1.38 13.08 9.25
C GLY A 155 -0.33 13.64 10.21
N ARG A 156 0.70 12.85 10.54
CA ARG A 156 1.84 13.32 11.35
C ARG A 156 2.61 14.46 10.69
N ALA A 157 2.78 14.44 9.38
CA ALA A 157 3.44 15.53 8.65
C ALA A 157 2.64 16.82 8.81
N VAL A 158 1.31 16.78 8.74
CA VAL A 158 0.46 17.95 9.01
C VAL A 158 0.61 18.42 10.45
N GLU A 159 0.51 17.52 11.43
CA GLU A 159 0.62 17.86 12.85
C GLU A 159 1.97 18.48 13.24
N LEU A 160 3.09 17.92 12.73
CA LEU A 160 4.43 18.36 13.11
C LEU A 160 4.93 19.60 12.36
N ASN A 161 4.28 19.96 11.24
CA ASN A 161 4.68 21.08 10.39
C ASN A 161 3.68 22.23 10.37
N ALA A 162 2.44 22.05 10.86
CA ALA A 162 1.54 23.16 11.19
C ALA A 162 2.20 24.10 12.22
#